data_AF-A0AA87W2J6-F1
#
_entry.id   AF-A0AA87W2J6-F1
#
_cell.length_a   1.000
_cell.length_b   1.000
_cell.length_c   1.000
_cell.angle_alpha   90.00
_cell.angle_beta   90.00
_cell.angle_gamma   90.00
#
_symmetry.space_group_name_H-M   'P 1'
#
loop_
_entity.id
_entity.type
_entity.pdbx_description
1 polymer ?
#
loop_
_entity_poly.entity_id
_entity_poly.type
_entity_poly.pdbx_seq_one_letter_code
_entity_poly.pdbx_strand_id
1 'polypeptide(L)'
;MLSYREQRPVIPAKKRIRKYRKEGGAADLVRVEVLIPPSARNEVLAMASRMRAEHRQTRDLQLLLDNALRLYGSRILDNVDLGRLPDIRSRAAVAARAMIDRGDARAFAMGRKILDRVSEREH
;
A
#
# COMPACT_ATOMS: atom_id res chain seq x y z
N MET A 1 46.99 -8.14 -4.10
CA MET A 1 46.29 -7.14 -4.92
C MET A 1 44.87 -6.98 -4.38
N LEU A 2 44.67 -6.05 -3.45
CA LEU A 2 43.39 -5.87 -2.72
C LEU A 2 42.51 -4.88 -3.48
N SER A 3 41.38 -5.35 -4.00
CA SER A 3 40.38 -4.53 -4.70
C SER A 3 39.61 -3.68 -3.68
N TYR A 4 39.74 -2.36 -3.82
CA TYR A 4 39.03 -1.35 -3.03
C TYR A 4 37.52 -1.43 -3.30
N ARG A 5 36.75 -1.83 -2.29
CA ARG A 5 35.29 -1.82 -2.31
C ARG A 5 34.82 -0.37 -2.29
N GLU A 6 34.24 0.10 -3.40
CA GLU A 6 33.60 1.41 -3.53
C GLU A 6 32.67 1.69 -2.34
N GLN A 7 33.10 2.61 -1.46
CA GLN A 7 32.27 3.11 -0.38
C GLN A 7 31.22 4.04 -0.99
N ARG A 8 30.00 3.54 -1.19
CA ARG A 8 28.86 4.41 -1.53
C ARG A 8 28.75 5.51 -0.47
N PRO A 9 28.60 6.79 -0.85
CA PRO A 9 28.57 7.88 0.11
C PRO A 9 27.40 7.70 1.07
N VAL A 10 27.73 7.53 2.36
CA VAL A 10 26.73 7.40 3.42
C VAL A 10 26.03 8.74 3.58
N ILE A 11 24.76 8.80 3.21
CA ILE A 11 23.96 10.02 3.36
C ILE A 11 23.97 10.43 4.85
N PRO A 12 24.34 11.69 5.16
CA PRO A 12 24.40 12.18 6.54
C PRO A 12 23.07 12.01 7.28
N ALA A 13 23.13 11.59 8.54
CA ALA A 13 21.96 11.26 9.36
C ALA A 13 20.89 12.37 9.37
N LYS A 14 21.31 13.64 9.46
CA LYS A 14 20.41 14.82 9.41
C LYS A 14 19.59 14.90 8.12
N LYS A 15 20.21 14.63 6.95
CA LYS A 15 19.51 14.65 5.66
C LYS A 15 18.48 13.51 5.58
N ARG A 16 18.80 12.35 6.15
CA ARG A 16 17.86 11.21 6.24
C ARG A 16 16.70 11.51 7.18
N ILE A 17 16.94 12.05 8.37
CA ILE A 17 15.91 12.42 9.35
C ILE A 17 14.93 13.45 8.76
N ARG A 18 15.45 14.46 8.05
CA ARG A 18 14.61 15.46 7.38
C ARG A 18 13.75 14.85 6.27
N LYS A 19 14.30 13.90 5.50
CA LYS A 19 13.55 13.13 4.50
C LYS A 19 12.43 12.31 5.17
N TYR A 20 12.73 11.58 6.25
CA TYR A 20 11.74 10.82 7.01
C TYR A 20 10.64 11.68 7.64
N ARG A 21 10.98 12.86 8.17
CA ARG A 21 9.97 13.82 8.68
C ARG A 21 9.08 14.39 7.59
N LYS A 22 9.63 14.62 6.39
CA LYS A 22 8.89 15.21 5.26
C LYS A 22 8.05 14.18 4.49
N GLU A 23 8.54 12.96 4.37
CA GLU A 23 7.91 11.87 3.61
C GLU A 23 7.08 10.93 4.51
N GLY A 24 7.12 11.12 5.84
CA GLY A 24 6.32 10.35 6.79
C GLY A 24 6.86 8.94 7.00
N GLY A 25 8.03 8.81 7.64
CA GLY A 25 8.34 7.61 8.39
C GLY A 25 7.40 7.57 9.58
N ALA A 26 6.44 6.65 9.58
CA ALA A 26 5.42 6.49 10.62
C ALA A 26 6.05 6.70 12.00
N ALA A 27 5.60 7.75 12.69
CA ALA A 27 6.21 8.29 13.89
C ALA A 27 6.27 7.29 15.07
N ASP A 28 5.53 6.18 14.95
CA ASP A 28 5.42 5.12 15.94
C ASP A 28 6.20 3.84 15.56
N LEU A 29 7.01 3.85 14.49
CA LEU A 29 7.80 2.68 14.11
C LEU A 29 9.12 2.60 14.90
N VAL A 30 9.28 1.53 15.67
CA VAL A 30 10.54 1.16 16.35
C VAL A 30 11.49 0.53 15.33
N ARG A 31 12.70 1.10 15.18
CA ARG A 31 13.76 0.50 14.35
C ARG A 31 14.39 -0.66 15.10
N VAL A 32 14.27 -1.87 14.54
CA VAL A 32 14.93 -3.09 15.04
C VAL A 32 16.09 -3.42 14.11
N GLU A 33 17.28 -3.62 14.69
CA GLU A 33 18.47 -4.10 13.98
C GLU A 33 18.80 -5.51 14.48
N VAL A 34 18.95 -6.46 13.56
CA VAL A 34 19.21 -7.87 13.89
C VAL A 34 20.40 -8.36 13.06
N LEU A 35 21.31 -9.07 13.70
CA LEU A 35 22.40 -9.75 13.00
C LEU A 35 21.87 -11.00 12.32
N ILE A 36 22.15 -11.12 11.03
CA ILE A 36 21.77 -12.28 10.21
C ILE A 36 23.02 -12.92 9.61
N PRO A 37 23.07 -14.27 9.50
CA PRO A 37 24.14 -14.95 8.79
C PRO A 37 24.27 -14.44 7.35
N PRO A 38 25.49 -14.28 6.80
CA PRO A 38 25.67 -13.81 5.42
C PRO A 38 24.91 -14.63 4.38
N SER A 39 24.79 -15.95 4.60
CA SER A 39 24.04 -16.87 3.74
C SER A 39 22.55 -16.56 3.66
N ALA A 40 21.93 -16.09 4.74
CA ALA A 40 20.50 -15.78 4.82
C ALA A 40 20.15 -14.36 4.30
N ARG A 41 21.16 -13.51 4.05
CA ARG A 41 20.96 -12.09 3.73
C ARG A 41 20.02 -11.86 2.54
N ASN A 42 20.22 -12.59 1.45
CA ASN A 42 19.46 -12.38 0.23
C ASN A 42 18.00 -12.80 0.39
N GLU A 43 17.74 -13.88 1.13
CA GLU A 43 16.41 -14.35 1.43
C GLU A 43 15.62 -13.34 2.28
N VAL A 44 16.24 -12.83 3.35
CA VAL A 44 15.64 -11.80 4.22
C VAL A 44 15.32 -10.53 3.42
N LEU A 45 16.22 -10.10 2.53
CA LEU A 45 15.97 -8.95 1.66
C LEU A 45 14.81 -9.19 0.69
N ALA A 46 14.73 -10.39 0.11
CA ALA A 46 13.64 -10.76 -0.79
C ALA A 46 12.29 -10.78 -0.05
N MET A 47 12.24 -11.38 1.15
CA MET A 47 11.05 -11.39 2.00
C MET A 47 10.61 -9.97 2.38
N ALA A 48 11.55 -9.15 2.87
CA ALA A 48 11.25 -7.76 3.21
C ALA A 48 10.82 -6.93 1.98
N SER A 49 11.32 -7.25 0.79
CA SER A 49 10.87 -6.60 -0.46
C SER A 49 9.40 -6.94 -0.75
N ARG A 50 9.02 -8.22 -0.66
CA ARG A 50 7.64 -8.69 -0.84
C ARG A 50 6.68 -8.04 0.17
N MET A 51 7.01 -8.07 1.46
CA MET A 51 6.19 -7.44 2.50
C MET A 51 5.96 -5.95 2.25
N ARG A 52 7.00 -5.23 1.81
CA ARG A 52 6.85 -3.80 1.46
C ARG A 52 5.99 -3.59 0.21
N ALA A 53 6.09 -4.46 -0.79
CA ALA A 53 5.26 -4.38 -1.99
C ALA A 53 3.78 -4.62 -1.65
N GLU A 54 3.49 -5.66 -0.88
CA GLU A 54 2.13 -5.98 -0.41
C GLU A 54 1.53 -4.85 0.43
N HIS A 55 2.32 -4.28 1.35
CA HIS A 55 1.88 -3.15 2.16
C HIS A 55 1.56 -1.92 1.29
N ARG A 56 2.40 -1.61 0.30
CA ARG A 56 2.11 -0.50 -0.65
C ARG A 56 0.83 -0.74 -1.44
N GLN A 57 0.65 -1.94 -2.00
CA GLN A 57 -0.57 -2.30 -2.73
C GLN A 57 -1.82 -2.14 -1.85
N THR A 58 -1.74 -2.62 -0.60
CA THR A 58 -2.84 -2.51 0.37
C THR A 58 -3.15 -1.05 0.70
N ARG A 59 -2.11 -0.24 0.95
CA ARG A 59 -2.26 1.20 1.23
C ARG A 59 -2.85 1.95 0.05
N ASP A 60 -2.40 1.67 -1.17
CA ASP A 60 -2.93 2.32 -2.37
C ASP A 60 -4.43 2.00 -2.56
N LEU A 61 -4.81 0.74 -2.35
CA LEU A 61 -6.20 0.30 -2.44
C LEU A 61 -7.07 0.97 -1.35
N GLN A 62 -6.55 1.06 -0.12
CA GLN A 62 -7.22 1.78 0.97
C GLN A 62 -7.46 3.24 0.59
N LEU A 63 -6.45 3.94 0.08
CA LEU A 63 -6.57 5.34 -0.33
C LEU A 63 -7.59 5.53 -1.46
N LEU A 64 -7.66 4.59 -2.41
CA LEU A 64 -8.68 4.62 -3.47
C LEU A 64 -10.08 4.42 -2.89
N LEU A 65 -10.24 3.44 -1.99
CA LEU A 65 -11.52 3.18 -1.33
C LEU A 65 -11.97 4.39 -0.50
N ASP A 66 -11.11 4.95 0.34
CA ASP A 66 -11.43 6.09 1.18
C ASP A 66 -11.88 7.30 0.34
N ASN A 67 -11.19 7.54 -0.78
CA ASN A 67 -11.58 8.59 -1.72
C ASN A 67 -12.94 8.32 -2.37
N ALA A 68 -13.21 7.08 -2.78
CA ALA A 68 -14.49 6.68 -3.35
C ALA A 68 -15.63 6.85 -2.34
N LEU A 69 -15.44 6.39 -1.10
CA LEU A 69 -16.44 6.50 -0.03
C LEU A 69 -16.72 7.95 0.34
N ARG A 70 -15.68 8.79 0.40
CA ARG A 70 -15.85 10.23 0.65
C ARG A 70 -16.68 10.92 -0.43
N LEU A 71 -16.51 10.52 -1.70
CA LEU A 71 -17.18 11.18 -2.83
C LEU A 71 -18.59 10.63 -3.11
N TYR A 72 -18.77 9.33 -2.93
CA TYR A 72 -19.96 8.61 -3.42
C TYR A 72 -20.64 7.75 -2.37
N GLY A 73 -20.05 7.56 -1.19
CA GLY A 73 -20.50 6.58 -0.19
C GLY A 73 -21.98 6.68 0.16
N SER A 74 -22.48 7.88 0.46
CA SER A 74 -23.89 8.11 0.80
C SER A 74 -24.87 7.87 -0.37
N ARG A 75 -24.38 7.85 -1.61
CA ARG A 75 -25.22 7.67 -2.81
C ARG A 75 -25.27 6.24 -3.30
N ILE A 76 -24.20 5.48 -3.07
CA ILE A 76 -24.03 4.14 -3.66
C ILE A 76 -24.24 3.01 -2.63
N LEU A 77 -24.00 3.26 -1.34
CA LEU A 77 -24.00 2.23 -0.29
C LEU A 77 -25.34 2.12 0.47
N ASP A 78 -26.47 2.28 -0.23
CA ASP A 78 -27.75 2.04 0.42
C ASP A 78 -27.84 0.58 0.88
N ASN A 79 -28.02 0.38 2.19
CA ASN A 79 -28.02 -0.91 2.92
C ASN A 79 -26.75 -1.78 2.79
N VAL A 80 -25.60 -1.19 2.44
CA VAL A 80 -24.33 -1.93 2.36
C VAL A 80 -23.44 -1.62 3.57
N ASP A 81 -23.29 -2.60 4.45
CA ASP A 81 -22.35 -2.53 5.58
C ASP A 81 -20.98 -3.12 5.20
N LEU A 82 -20.06 -2.25 4.79
CA LEU A 82 -18.69 -2.64 4.46
C LEU A 82 -17.91 -3.16 5.69
N GLY A 83 -18.34 -2.84 6.90
CA GLY A 83 -17.68 -3.28 8.14
C GLY A 83 -17.78 -4.78 8.37
N ARG A 84 -18.80 -5.44 7.79
CA ARG A 84 -19.01 -6.90 7.87
C ARG A 84 -18.11 -7.70 6.95
N LEU A 85 -17.42 -7.05 6.01
CA LEU A 85 -16.56 -7.73 5.05
C LEU A 85 -15.16 -7.95 5.65
N PRO A 86 -14.57 -9.14 5.43
CA PRO A 86 -13.41 -9.62 6.18
C PRO A 86 -12.13 -8.84 5.89
N ASP A 87 -11.97 -8.32 4.68
CA ASP A 87 -10.74 -7.68 4.23
C ASP A 87 -11.00 -6.48 3.31
N ILE A 88 -9.94 -5.68 3.11
CA ILE A 88 -10.00 -4.45 2.31
C ILE A 88 -10.33 -4.69 0.83
N ARG A 89 -9.94 -5.83 0.25
CA ARG A 89 -10.25 -6.15 -1.15
C ARG A 89 -11.71 -6.48 -1.31
N SER A 90 -12.26 -7.28 -0.40
CA SER A 90 -13.71 -7.55 -0.36
C SER A 90 -14.52 -6.25 -0.25
N ARG A 91 -14.12 -5.35 0.65
CA ARG A 91 -14.74 -4.02 0.81
C ARG A 91 -14.64 -3.18 -0.45
N ALA A 92 -13.44 -3.11 -1.03
CA ALA A 92 -13.19 -2.34 -2.24
C ALA A 92 -13.96 -2.88 -3.45
N ALA A 93 -14.06 -4.20 -3.60
CA ALA A 93 -14.82 -4.84 -4.68
C ALA A 93 -16.32 -4.53 -4.57
N VAL A 94 -16.91 -4.66 -3.38
CA VAL A 94 -18.33 -4.34 -3.15
C VAL A 94 -18.61 -2.86 -3.40
N ALA A 95 -17.78 -1.97 -2.85
CA ALA A 95 -17.92 -0.53 -3.08
C ALA A 95 -17.80 -0.20 -4.59
N ALA A 96 -16.79 -0.73 -5.27
CA ALA A 96 -16.58 -0.51 -6.69
C ALA A 96 -17.75 -1.03 -7.54
N ARG A 97 -18.32 -2.18 -7.20
CA ARG A 97 -19.51 -2.70 -7.87
C ARG A 97 -20.71 -1.79 -7.69
N ALA A 98 -20.95 -1.32 -6.46
CA ALA A 98 -22.00 -0.35 -6.19
C ALA A 98 -21.80 0.98 -6.97
N MET A 99 -20.55 1.44 -7.14
CA MET A 99 -20.24 2.61 -7.97
C MET A 99 -20.58 2.40 -9.44
N ILE A 100 -20.32 1.20 -9.97
CA ILE A 100 -20.61 0.85 -11.36
C ILE A 100 -22.11 0.74 -11.58
N ASP A 101 -22.83 0.10 -10.65
CA ASP A 101 -24.24 -0.22 -10.83
C ASP A 101 -25.16 0.99 -10.56
N ARG A 102 -24.77 1.90 -9.65
CA ARG A 102 -25.64 2.98 -9.14
C ARG A 102 -25.07 4.39 -9.33
N GLY A 103 -23.81 4.50 -9.72
CA GLY A 103 -23.11 5.78 -9.82
C GLY A 103 -23.27 6.48 -11.17
N ASP A 104 -22.71 7.69 -11.25
CA ASP A 104 -22.56 8.42 -12.51
C ASP A 104 -21.35 7.92 -13.32
N ALA A 105 -21.10 8.50 -14.49
CA ALA A 105 -19.97 8.12 -15.34
C ALA A 105 -18.60 8.24 -14.64
N ARG A 106 -18.44 9.17 -13.69
CA ARG A 106 -17.19 9.33 -12.93
C ARG A 106 -17.06 8.24 -11.86
N ALA A 107 -18.15 7.90 -11.20
CA ALA A 107 -18.21 6.77 -10.27
C ALA A 107 -17.92 5.45 -11.00
N PHE A 108 -18.46 5.25 -12.21
CA PHE A 108 -18.14 4.08 -13.03
C PHE A 108 -16.64 3.97 -13.32
N ALA A 109 -16.01 5.04 -13.81
CA ALA A 109 -14.58 5.03 -14.12
C ALA A 109 -13.71 4.76 -12.88
N MET A 110 -14.09 5.33 -11.74
CA MET A 110 -13.39 5.10 -10.46
C MET A 110 -13.61 3.68 -9.94
N GLY A 111 -14.83 3.14 -10.04
CA GLY A 111 -15.15 1.76 -9.70
C GLY A 111 -14.36 0.75 -10.54
N ARG A 112 -14.25 0.98 -11.85
CA ARG A 112 -13.40 0.17 -12.74
C ARG A 112 -11.94 0.16 -12.30
N LYS A 113 -11.38 1.35 -12.03
CA LYS A 113 -10.01 1.47 -11.53
C LYS A 113 -9.77 0.71 -10.22
N ILE A 114 -10.76 0.71 -9.31
CA ILE A 114 -10.68 -0.05 -8.06
C ILE A 114 -10.71 -1.55 -8.34
N LEU A 115 -11.61 -2.04 -9.20
CA LEU A 115 -11.68 -3.45 -9.57
C LEU A 115 -10.40 -3.95 -10.21
N ASP A 116 -9.81 -3.19 -11.13
CA ASP A 116 -8.56 -3.57 -11.78
C ASP A 116 -7.44 -3.76 -10.73
N ARG A 117 -7.36 -2.88 -9.72
CA ARG A 117 -6.41 -2.99 -8.59
C ARG A 117 -6.70 -4.17 -7.66
N VAL A 118 -7.97 -4.59 -7.55
CA VAL A 118 -8.37 -5.79 -6.81
C VAL A 118 -7.93 -7.05 -7.57
N SER A 119 -8.05 -7.09 -8.89
CA SER A 119 -7.69 -8.24 -9.73
C SER A 119 -6.18 -8.47 -9.87
N GLU A 120 -5.35 -7.42 -9.75
CA GLU A 120 -3.88 -7.49 -9.84
C GLU A 120 -3.17 -8.41 -8.81
N ARG A 121 -3.89 -9.08 -7.91
CA ARG A 121 -3.34 -10.04 -6.94
C ARG A 121 -3.79 -11.49 -7.17
N GLU A 122 -4.69 -11.72 -8.13
CA GLU A 122 -5.12 -13.06 -8.55
C GLU A 122 -4.23 -13.63 -9.68
N HIS A 123 -3.32 -12.80 -10.21
CA HIS A 123 -2.27 -13.15 -11.16
C HIS A 123 -0.90 -13.07 -10.51
#